data_AF-A0AAE3EWJ5-F1
#
_entry.id   AF-A0AAE3EWJ5-F1
#
_cell.length_a   1.000
_cell.length_b   1.000
_cell.length_c   1.000
_cell.angle_alpha   90.00
_cell.angle_beta   90.00
_cell.angle_gamma   90.00
#
_symmetry.space_group_name_H-M   'P 1'
#
loop_
_entity.id
_entity.type
_entity.pdbx_description
1 polymer ?
#
loop_
_entity_poly.entity_id
_entity_poly.type
_entity_poly.pdbx_seq_one_letter_code
_entity_poly.pdbx_strand_id
1 'polypeptide(L)'
;MKQSLKTIRAITIAILGLTMVQAFGQKQTKTYKENFNVNKDAILELNTSNADIEFDTWNKDQVSVVAVVEIEGLTPEEASGYFDDHEVRIIGNSNKVEVSTGGGYGWVFNPEINLEGLNIAIPDIPEMEPLLLNIPDIPDIPEIDAMPPVPMAPVPPFDYEAYKKDGEKYLKQWQKDFQKNYGEEYQKKMEAWAEKMKAKREVMEEKRREMTEAREKAREQMNEAREQQREIQQEAREKQREAMEERRVIMAQQRGQSRIILRDSDRGDNIYYRSSHGKNENIKIRKTIKIKMPKSVRLKMNVRHGEVKLTGDTKNMSANLSYATLLATTIDGIKTNIMASYTPVRVQNWNEGQLRADYSENIDLKEVGVLTLNSISSNVTIDQMLNSALIKNSFGVLTINSVAPNFTKLDIFVENSELDFSLPQSAFDIQINSTASNVKPPAKLTLKKTGDDKKSAYYKGYHLEGNTERDIILNSKYSDIVLK
;
A
#
# COMPACT_ATOMS: atom_id res chain seq x y z
N MET A 1 -6.13 72.95 -47.67
CA MET A 1 -5.73 71.75 -48.45
C MET A 1 -4.55 71.10 -47.75
N LYS A 2 -4.83 70.22 -46.77
CA LYS A 2 -4.55 68.76 -46.81
C LYS A 2 -3.10 68.39 -47.15
N GLN A 3 -2.33 68.22 -46.08
CA GLN A 3 -1.13 67.37 -46.02
C GLN A 3 -1.52 65.89 -46.17
N SER A 4 -0.67 65.10 -46.83
CA SER A 4 -0.58 63.66 -46.58
C SER A 4 0.84 63.17 -46.88
N LEU A 5 1.63 62.92 -45.83
CA LEU A 5 2.79 62.03 -45.91
C LEU A 5 2.41 60.66 -45.36
N LYS A 6 2.89 59.65 -46.09
CA LYS A 6 2.47 58.25 -46.07
C LYS A 6 3.07 57.49 -44.88
N THR A 7 2.18 56.94 -44.05
CA THR A 7 2.17 55.56 -43.50
C THR A 7 3.49 54.78 -43.42
N ILE A 8 3.98 54.60 -42.18
CA ILE A 8 4.77 53.44 -41.75
C ILE A 8 3.80 52.47 -41.04
N ARG A 9 3.69 51.24 -41.54
CA ARG A 9 2.94 50.15 -40.91
C ARG A 9 3.87 49.44 -39.91
N ALA A 10 3.57 49.54 -38.62
CA ALA A 10 4.02 48.60 -37.60
C ALA A 10 2.78 47.91 -37.02
N ILE A 11 2.67 46.60 -37.23
CA ILE A 11 1.63 45.76 -36.67
C ILE A 11 2.10 45.37 -35.27
N THR A 12 1.54 46.02 -34.25
CA THR A 12 1.65 45.57 -32.85
C THR A 12 0.31 44.94 -32.49
N ILE A 13 0.28 43.60 -32.43
CA ILE A 13 -0.84 42.85 -31.84
C ILE A 13 -0.70 43.01 -30.32
N ALA A 14 -1.42 43.97 -29.75
CA ALA A 14 -1.62 44.08 -28.31
C ALA A 14 -2.90 43.31 -27.95
N ILE A 15 -2.75 42.19 -27.24
CA ILE A 15 -3.86 41.46 -26.63
C ILE A 15 -4.34 42.29 -25.44
N LEU A 16 -5.43 43.04 -25.64
CA LEU A 16 -6.13 43.77 -24.58
C LEU A 16 -7.07 42.80 -23.85
N GLY A 17 -6.69 42.41 -22.62
CA GLY A 17 -7.60 41.83 -21.65
C GLY A 17 -8.65 42.86 -21.26
N LEU A 18 -9.89 42.67 -21.71
CA LEU A 18 -11.03 43.50 -21.31
C LEU A 18 -11.52 43.06 -19.93
N THR A 19 -11.18 43.83 -18.89
CA THR A 19 -11.78 43.73 -17.55
C THR A 19 -12.95 44.70 -17.47
N MET A 20 -14.19 44.19 -17.49
CA MET A 20 -15.38 44.99 -17.20
C MET A 20 -15.72 44.85 -15.71
N VAL A 21 -15.59 45.95 -14.96
CA VAL A 21 -15.85 46.02 -13.51
C VAL A 21 -17.28 46.50 -13.25
N GLN A 22 -18.10 45.71 -12.55
CA GLN A 22 -19.26 46.20 -11.79
C GLN A 22 -19.35 45.47 -10.43
N ALA A 23 -19.53 46.27 -9.38
CA ALA A 23 -19.20 45.93 -7.99
C ALA A 23 -20.28 45.15 -7.21
N PHE A 24 -19.80 44.51 -6.13
CA PHE A 24 -20.45 43.79 -5.01
C PHE A 24 -21.02 42.39 -5.30
N GLY A 25 -20.31 41.37 -4.79
CA GLY A 25 -20.55 39.93 -5.03
C GLY A 25 -19.63 39.31 -6.10
N GLN A 26 -18.52 39.97 -6.42
CA GLN A 26 -17.90 39.85 -7.74
C GLN A 26 -16.95 38.65 -7.83
N LYS A 27 -17.45 37.57 -8.44
CA LYS A 27 -16.67 36.42 -8.92
C LYS A 27 -15.53 36.91 -9.83
N GLN A 28 -14.29 36.74 -9.40
CA GLN A 28 -13.09 37.10 -10.16
C GLN A 28 -12.72 35.92 -11.05
N THR A 29 -12.43 36.17 -12.33
CA THR A 29 -12.15 35.09 -13.30
C THR A 29 -10.91 35.42 -14.14
N LYS A 30 -10.01 34.45 -14.31
CA LYS A 30 -8.88 34.51 -15.25
C LYS A 30 -8.96 33.34 -16.22
N THR A 31 -8.86 33.64 -17.51
CA THR A 31 -8.94 32.65 -18.60
C THR A 31 -7.59 32.55 -19.30
N TYR A 32 -7.11 31.32 -19.47
CA TYR A 32 -5.92 30.96 -20.22
C TYR A 32 -6.35 30.19 -21.46
N LYS A 33 -5.89 30.61 -22.64
CA LYS A 33 -6.28 29.98 -23.90
C LYS A 33 -5.07 29.84 -24.81
N GLU A 34 -4.76 28.60 -25.15
CA GLU A 34 -3.63 28.26 -26.02
C GLU A 34 -4.04 27.22 -27.07
N ASN A 35 -3.41 27.30 -28.24
CA ASN A 35 -3.64 26.39 -29.35
C ASN A 35 -2.31 25.92 -29.95
N PHE A 36 -2.15 24.61 -30.13
CA PHE A 36 -0.93 24.00 -30.66
C PHE A 36 -1.25 23.12 -31.86
N ASN A 37 -0.62 23.36 -33.00
CA ASN A 37 -0.69 22.42 -34.12
C ASN A 37 0.15 21.19 -33.75
N VAL A 38 -0.42 19.99 -33.91
CA VAL A 38 0.19 18.74 -33.43
C VAL A 38 0.33 17.71 -34.55
N ASN A 39 1.37 16.91 -34.46
CA ASN A 39 1.58 15.74 -35.28
C ASN A 39 0.67 14.57 -34.82
N LYS A 40 0.55 13.55 -35.67
CA LYS A 40 -0.01 12.26 -35.24
C LYS A 40 0.83 11.70 -34.08
N ASP A 41 0.17 11.07 -33.12
CA ASP A 41 0.78 10.44 -31.93
C ASP A 41 1.45 11.40 -30.94
N ALA A 42 1.20 12.71 -31.08
CA ALA A 42 1.62 13.70 -30.09
C ALA A 42 1.06 13.37 -28.69
N ILE A 43 1.82 13.74 -27.67
CA ILE A 43 1.49 13.44 -26.27
C ILE A 43 0.92 14.69 -25.62
N LEU A 44 -0.28 14.58 -25.08
CA LEU A 44 -0.84 15.59 -24.19
C LEU A 44 -0.64 15.14 -22.74
N GLU A 45 0.20 15.87 -22.01
CA GLU A 45 0.50 15.62 -20.60
C GLU A 45 -0.24 16.60 -19.70
N LEU A 46 -1.01 16.10 -18.74
CA LEU A 46 -1.71 16.91 -17.75
C LEU A 46 -1.19 16.60 -16.35
N ASN A 47 -0.84 17.63 -15.61
CA ASN A 47 -0.49 17.56 -14.20
C ASN A 47 -1.30 18.60 -13.43
N THR A 48 -2.47 18.18 -12.93
CA THR A 48 -3.46 19.13 -12.40
C THR A 48 -3.92 18.73 -11.01
N SER A 49 -4.17 19.74 -10.17
CA SER A 49 -4.79 19.54 -8.87
C SER A 49 -5.98 20.47 -8.68
N ASN A 50 -7.01 19.98 -7.99
CA ASN A 50 -8.19 20.78 -7.63
C ASN A 50 -8.91 21.36 -8.86
N ALA A 51 -8.96 20.60 -9.96
CA ALA A 51 -9.47 21.06 -11.25
C ALA A 51 -10.41 20.05 -11.91
N ASP A 52 -11.45 20.56 -12.56
CA ASP A 52 -12.37 19.79 -13.39
C ASP A 52 -11.89 19.86 -14.84
N ILE A 53 -11.80 18.71 -15.50
CA ILE A 53 -11.22 18.58 -16.83
C ILE A 53 -12.24 17.94 -17.76
N GLU A 54 -12.48 18.58 -18.90
CA GLU A 54 -13.39 18.10 -19.93
C GLU A 54 -12.62 17.91 -21.24
N PHE A 55 -12.62 16.69 -21.74
CA PHE A 55 -12.00 16.34 -23.01
C PHE A 55 -13.06 16.09 -24.08
N ASP A 56 -12.80 16.64 -25.26
CA ASP A 56 -13.58 16.47 -26.47
C ASP A 56 -12.62 16.19 -27.64
N THR A 57 -13.09 15.38 -28.60
CA THR A 57 -12.28 15.00 -29.78
C THR A 57 -12.81 15.65 -31.05
N TRP A 58 -11.90 16.05 -31.95
CA TRP A 58 -12.28 16.69 -33.22
C TRP A 58 -11.40 16.28 -34.40
N ASN A 59 -11.84 16.64 -35.61
CA ASN A 59 -11.12 16.35 -36.86
C ASN A 59 -10.19 17.51 -37.26
N LYS A 60 -9.34 17.97 -36.34
CA LYS A 60 -8.32 18.99 -36.60
C LYS A 60 -6.99 18.58 -35.97
N ASP A 61 -5.89 18.79 -36.69
CA ASP A 61 -4.52 18.49 -36.22
C ASP A 61 -4.02 19.58 -35.24
N GLN A 62 -4.84 19.89 -34.25
CA GLN A 62 -4.59 20.94 -33.27
C GLN A 62 -5.12 20.52 -31.90
N VAL A 63 -4.37 20.83 -30.85
CA VAL A 63 -4.85 20.77 -29.47
C VAL A 63 -5.22 22.19 -29.04
N SER A 64 -6.46 22.37 -28.56
CA SER A 64 -6.95 23.63 -28.01
C SER A 64 -7.22 23.45 -26.52
N VAL A 65 -6.58 24.28 -25.70
CA VAL A 65 -6.70 24.25 -24.24
C VAL A 65 -7.32 25.57 -23.79
N VAL A 66 -8.42 25.49 -23.05
CA VAL A 66 -9.07 26.63 -22.40
C VAL A 66 -9.18 26.33 -20.91
N ALA A 67 -8.39 27.02 -20.09
CA ALA A 67 -8.45 26.92 -18.64
C ALA A 67 -9.07 28.18 -18.05
N VAL A 68 -10.03 28.01 -17.14
CA VAL A 68 -10.72 29.10 -16.45
C VAL A 68 -10.56 28.89 -14.95
N VAL A 69 -10.03 29.89 -14.27
CA VAL A 69 -9.92 29.93 -12.81
C VAL A 69 -10.88 30.99 -12.30
N GLU A 70 -11.82 30.57 -11.46
CA GLU A 70 -12.85 31.41 -10.86
C GLU A 70 -12.66 31.46 -9.35
N ILE A 71 -12.72 32.66 -8.76
CA ILE A 71 -12.54 32.89 -7.33
C ILE A 71 -13.70 33.74 -6.81
N GLU A 72 -14.32 33.29 -5.72
CA GLU A 72 -15.32 34.03 -4.96
C GLU A 72 -14.83 34.24 -3.52
N GLY A 73 -15.13 35.40 -2.94
CA GLY A 73 -14.78 35.71 -1.55
C GLY A 73 -13.41 36.35 -1.35
N LEU A 74 -12.73 36.78 -2.43
CA LEU A 74 -11.51 37.60 -2.36
C LEU A 74 -11.75 39.00 -2.94
N THR A 75 -11.00 39.97 -2.45
CA THR A 75 -10.90 41.29 -3.10
C THR A 75 -10.18 41.18 -4.45
N PRO A 76 -10.38 42.12 -5.39
CA PRO A 76 -9.71 42.08 -6.70
C PRO A 76 -8.18 42.04 -6.62
N GLU A 77 -7.59 42.77 -5.66
CA GLU A 77 -6.13 42.80 -5.45
C GLU A 77 -5.60 41.44 -4.95
N GLU A 78 -6.28 40.84 -3.97
CA GLU A 78 -5.93 39.50 -3.47
C GLU A 78 -6.16 38.40 -4.52
N ALA A 79 -7.22 38.52 -5.31
CA ALA A 79 -7.48 37.61 -6.42
C ALA A 79 -6.40 37.71 -7.50
N SER A 80 -5.93 38.93 -7.81
CA SER A 80 -4.79 39.13 -8.72
C SER A 80 -3.53 38.45 -8.20
N GLY A 81 -3.18 38.63 -6.92
CA GLY A 81 -2.04 37.94 -6.31
C GLY A 81 -2.17 36.42 -6.38
N TYR A 82 -3.37 35.87 -6.13
CA TYR A 82 -3.61 34.43 -6.32
C TYR A 82 -3.38 33.97 -7.76
N PHE A 83 -3.87 34.73 -8.74
CA PHE A 83 -3.73 34.41 -10.15
C PHE A 83 -2.29 34.45 -10.66
N ASP A 84 -1.44 35.23 -10.01
CA ASP A 84 -0.01 35.34 -10.35
C ASP A 84 0.78 34.22 -9.67
N ASP A 85 0.48 33.89 -8.41
CA ASP A 85 1.11 32.77 -7.68
C ASP A 85 0.69 31.37 -8.19
N HIS A 86 -0.53 31.25 -8.74
CA HIS A 86 -1.14 29.97 -9.14
C HIS A 86 -1.48 29.93 -10.62
N GLU A 87 -0.58 30.46 -11.46
CA GLU A 87 -0.74 30.49 -12.90
C GLU A 87 -0.95 29.08 -13.50
N VAL A 88 -1.85 28.97 -14.47
CA VAL A 88 -2.01 27.75 -15.25
C VAL A 88 -1.00 27.77 -16.38
N ARG A 89 0.00 26.89 -16.32
CA ARG A 89 1.05 26.80 -17.33
C ARG A 89 0.60 25.87 -18.45
N ILE A 90 0.52 26.42 -19.65
CA ILE A 90 0.20 25.69 -20.88
C ILE A 90 1.34 25.92 -21.87
N ILE A 91 2.13 24.88 -22.12
CA ILE A 91 3.27 24.94 -23.05
C ILE A 91 3.23 23.75 -23.99
N GLY A 92 3.77 23.89 -25.20
CA GLY A 92 3.78 22.78 -26.12
C GLY A 92 4.42 23.09 -27.46
N ASN A 93 4.64 22.02 -28.21
CA ASN A 93 5.05 22.03 -29.60
C ASN A 93 4.26 20.94 -30.36
N SER A 94 4.68 20.64 -31.58
CA SER A 94 3.99 19.67 -32.43
C SER A 94 4.00 18.23 -31.93
N ASN A 95 4.89 17.87 -31.00
CA ASN A 95 5.02 16.50 -30.48
C ASN A 95 4.50 16.35 -29.04
N LYS A 96 4.53 17.41 -28.26
CA LYS A 96 4.12 17.38 -26.85
C LYS A 96 3.40 18.67 -26.47
N VAL A 97 2.24 18.54 -25.82
CA VAL A 97 1.54 19.63 -25.15
C VAL A 97 1.45 19.29 -23.67
N GLU A 98 1.74 20.26 -22.82
CA GLU A 98 1.76 20.10 -21.36
C GLU A 98 0.88 21.15 -20.70
N VAL A 99 -0.04 20.70 -19.85
CA VAL A 99 -0.94 21.54 -19.07
C VAL A 99 -0.71 21.25 -17.60
N SER A 100 -0.36 22.28 -16.83
CA SER A 100 -0.19 22.17 -15.39
C SER A 100 -0.86 23.33 -14.65
N THR A 101 -1.44 23.04 -13.49
CA THR A 101 -2.05 24.07 -12.63
C THR A 101 -1.14 24.38 -11.45
N GLY A 102 -0.73 25.64 -11.30
CA GLY A 102 0.00 26.11 -10.12
C GLY A 102 -0.78 25.88 -8.82
N GLY A 103 -0.08 25.40 -7.78
CA GLY A 103 -0.64 25.06 -6.46
C GLY A 103 -0.28 23.66 -5.95
N GLY A 104 0.36 22.83 -6.77
CA GLY A 104 1.04 21.62 -6.32
C GLY A 104 2.53 21.88 -6.22
N TYR A 105 3.09 21.82 -5.02
CA TYR A 105 4.48 21.37 -4.89
C TYR A 105 4.66 20.15 -5.81
N GLY A 106 5.73 20.12 -6.61
CA GLY A 106 6.00 19.02 -7.52
C GLY A 106 6.05 17.71 -6.75
N TRP A 107 5.00 16.91 -6.87
CA TRP A 107 4.98 15.53 -6.38
C TRP A 107 5.28 14.63 -7.58
N VAL A 108 6.55 14.49 -7.89
CA VAL A 108 7.03 13.38 -8.72
C VAL A 108 6.76 12.12 -7.89
N PHE A 109 5.73 11.36 -8.24
CA PHE A 109 5.57 9.97 -7.80
C PHE A 109 6.59 9.13 -8.55
N ASN A 110 7.82 9.13 -8.05
CA ASN A 110 8.74 8.00 -8.13
C ASN A 110 8.67 7.34 -6.74
N PRO A 111 8.57 6.00 -6.61
CA PRO A 111 8.55 5.37 -5.29
C PRO A 111 9.89 5.46 -4.54
N GLU A 112 10.88 6.17 -5.10
CA GLU A 112 12.11 6.60 -4.44
C GLU A 112 12.15 8.14 -4.43
N ILE A 113 12.01 8.72 -3.24
CA ILE A 113 12.00 10.17 -3.03
C ILE A 113 13.43 10.73 -3.20
N ASN A 114 13.60 11.68 -4.11
CA ASN A 114 14.70 12.64 -4.06
C ASN A 114 14.12 14.06 -4.20
N LEU A 115 14.30 14.88 -3.16
CA LEU A 115 13.73 16.21 -2.98
C LEU A 115 14.74 17.28 -3.42
N GLU A 116 14.87 17.51 -4.73
CA GLU A 116 15.70 18.62 -5.23
C GLU A 116 14.97 19.97 -5.05
N GLY A 117 15.31 20.68 -3.98
CA GLY A 117 14.89 22.07 -3.75
C GLY A 117 14.92 22.53 -2.29
N LEU A 118 15.01 21.60 -1.35
CA LEU A 118 15.21 21.91 0.07
C LEU A 118 16.33 21.00 0.59
N ASN A 119 17.59 21.40 0.40
CA ASN A 119 18.75 20.70 0.95
C ASN A 119 18.85 20.95 2.46
N ILE A 120 17.91 20.41 3.21
CA ILE A 120 18.07 20.19 4.64
C ILE A 120 18.31 18.69 4.77
N ALA A 121 19.60 18.32 4.76
CA ALA A 121 20.00 16.95 4.99
C ALA A 121 19.59 16.56 6.40
N ILE A 122 18.46 15.86 6.52
CA ILE A 122 18.12 15.14 7.74
C ILE A 122 19.14 14.02 7.80
N PRO A 123 20.06 13.99 8.79
CA PRO A 123 21.02 12.90 8.89
C PRO A 123 20.21 11.61 9.06
N ASP A 124 20.40 10.65 8.15
CA ASP A 124 19.81 9.32 8.31
C ASP A 124 20.27 8.77 9.66
N ILE A 125 19.30 8.29 10.45
CA ILE A 125 19.65 7.48 11.62
C ILE A 125 20.26 6.22 11.01
N PRO A 126 21.53 5.88 11.26
CA PRO A 126 22.00 4.57 10.88
C PRO A 126 21.05 3.55 11.50
N GLU A 127 20.35 2.78 10.67
CA GLU A 127 19.65 1.59 11.12
C GLU A 127 20.73 0.69 11.71
N MET A 128 20.85 0.74 13.02
CA MET A 128 21.72 -0.17 13.73
C MET A 128 21.06 -1.53 13.58
N GLU A 129 21.64 -2.38 12.73
CA GLU A 129 21.46 -3.82 12.85
C GLU A 129 21.50 -4.16 14.34
N PRO A 130 20.59 -5.02 14.82
CA PRO A 130 20.66 -5.48 16.20
C PRO A 130 22.10 -5.90 16.42
N LEU A 131 22.78 -5.27 17.39
CA LEU A 131 24.16 -5.63 17.71
C LEU A 131 24.16 -7.15 17.91
N LEU A 132 24.61 -7.87 16.89
CA LEU A 132 25.31 -9.12 17.07
C LEU A 132 26.59 -8.66 17.74
N LEU A 133 26.49 -8.36 19.05
CA LEU A 133 27.63 -8.50 19.91
C LEU A 133 28.22 -9.84 19.50
N ASN A 134 29.45 -9.85 19.02
CA ASN A 134 30.27 -11.03 19.19
C ASN A 134 30.36 -11.20 20.71
N ILE A 135 29.32 -11.80 21.28
CA ILE A 135 29.25 -12.21 22.66
C ILE A 135 30.50 -13.07 22.78
N PRO A 136 31.51 -12.65 23.59
CA PRO A 136 32.66 -13.51 23.82
C PRO A 136 32.08 -14.84 24.26
N ASP A 137 32.39 -15.93 23.54
CA ASP A 137 31.80 -17.25 23.80
C ASP A 137 31.90 -17.51 25.29
N ILE A 138 30.75 -17.47 25.97
CA ILE A 138 30.70 -17.75 27.39
C ILE A 138 30.97 -19.24 27.44
N PRO A 139 32.09 -19.69 28.02
CA PRO A 139 32.39 -21.11 28.04
C PRO A 139 31.21 -21.85 28.65
N ASP A 140 30.65 -22.78 27.88
CA ASP A 140 29.48 -23.56 28.27
C ASP A 140 29.71 -24.18 29.64
N ILE A 141 28.64 -24.29 30.43
CA ILE A 141 28.70 -24.98 31.72
C ILE A 141 29.13 -26.42 31.38
N PRO A 142 30.35 -26.86 31.76
CA PRO A 142 30.76 -28.22 31.47
C PRO A 142 29.76 -29.15 32.14
N GLU A 143 29.28 -30.14 31.40
CA GLU A 143 28.39 -31.16 31.96
C GLU A 143 29.00 -31.68 33.25
N ILE A 144 28.23 -31.57 34.34
CA ILE A 144 28.71 -31.95 35.65
C ILE A 144 28.94 -33.46 35.58
N ASP A 145 30.20 -33.89 35.47
CA ASP A 145 30.57 -35.31 35.58
C ASP A 145 29.85 -35.87 36.79
N ALA A 146 28.95 -36.83 36.56
CA ALA A 146 28.03 -37.35 37.55
C ALA A 146 28.75 -37.56 38.89
N MET A 147 28.13 -37.09 39.99
CA MET A 147 28.74 -37.29 41.31
C MET A 147 28.99 -38.78 41.52
N PRO A 148 30.18 -39.17 42.01
CA PRO A 148 30.47 -40.58 42.24
C PRO A 148 29.39 -41.14 43.18
N PRO A 149 28.75 -42.26 42.82
CA PRO A 149 27.63 -42.79 43.59
C PRO A 149 28.07 -43.09 45.03
N VAL A 150 27.19 -42.78 45.99
CA VAL A 150 27.47 -43.04 47.40
C VAL A 150 27.63 -44.56 47.58
N PRO A 151 28.72 -45.04 48.20
CA PRO A 151 28.88 -46.45 48.50
C PRO A 151 27.69 -46.93 49.34
N MET A 152 26.96 -47.93 48.87
CA MET A 152 25.86 -48.52 49.65
C MET A 152 26.41 -49.44 50.73
N ALA A 153 25.79 -49.41 51.90
CA ALA A 153 26.20 -50.29 52.98
C ALA A 153 25.85 -51.75 52.67
N PRO A 154 26.75 -52.72 52.92
CA PRO A 154 26.48 -54.12 52.67
C PRO A 154 25.55 -54.67 53.76
N VAL A 155 24.24 -54.66 53.49
CA VAL A 155 23.25 -55.31 54.35
C VAL A 155 23.17 -56.79 53.95
N PRO A 156 23.56 -57.75 54.81
CA PRO A 156 23.38 -59.16 54.51
C PRO A 156 21.87 -59.47 54.41
N PRO A 157 21.46 -60.27 53.42
CA PRO A 157 20.04 -60.59 53.21
C PRO A 157 19.44 -61.25 54.46
N PHE A 158 18.22 -60.86 54.82
CA PHE A 158 17.52 -61.38 55.99
C PHE A 158 16.67 -62.60 55.61
N ASP A 159 16.95 -63.74 56.23
CA ASP A 159 16.23 -65.00 56.01
C ASP A 159 15.07 -65.13 57.01
N TYR A 160 13.86 -64.94 56.50
CA TYR A 160 12.63 -64.99 57.28
C TYR A 160 12.26 -66.39 57.78
N GLU A 161 12.63 -67.46 57.06
CA GLU A 161 12.29 -68.83 57.46
C GLU A 161 13.21 -69.29 58.60
N ALA A 162 14.50 -68.98 58.50
CA ALA A 162 15.47 -69.22 59.56
C ALA A 162 15.12 -68.45 60.85
N TYR A 163 14.68 -67.19 60.72
CA TYR A 163 14.20 -66.40 61.86
C TYR A 163 12.95 -67.00 62.51
N LYS A 164 11.97 -67.48 61.73
CA LYS A 164 10.74 -68.07 62.28
C LYS A 164 11.01 -69.36 63.07
N LYS A 165 12.07 -70.09 62.72
CA LYS A 165 12.45 -71.36 63.36
C LYS A 165 13.33 -71.17 64.60
N ASP A 166 14.35 -70.31 64.53
CA ASP A 166 15.37 -70.15 65.57
C ASP A 166 15.30 -68.81 66.33
N GLY A 167 14.39 -67.92 65.93
CA GLY A 167 14.03 -66.68 66.61
C GLY A 167 15.23 -65.83 67.01
N GLU A 168 15.38 -65.64 68.33
CA GLU A 168 16.44 -64.81 68.92
C GLU A 168 17.86 -65.27 68.61
N LYS A 169 18.09 -66.57 68.37
CA LYS A 169 19.43 -67.07 68.03
C LYS A 169 19.87 -66.60 66.64
N TYR A 170 18.96 -66.69 65.66
CA TYR A 170 19.21 -66.18 64.31
C TYR A 170 19.43 -64.67 64.33
N LEU A 171 18.61 -63.93 65.08
CA LEU A 171 18.72 -62.48 65.18
C LEU A 171 20.08 -62.05 65.75
N LYS A 172 20.59 -62.74 66.80
CA LYS A 172 21.92 -62.48 67.37
C LYS A 172 23.06 -62.79 66.40
N GLN A 173 22.89 -63.81 65.55
CA GLN A 173 23.91 -64.20 64.58
C GLN A 173 23.94 -63.23 63.38
N TRP A 174 22.76 -62.88 62.85
CA TRP A 174 22.62 -61.85 61.82
C TRP A 174 23.12 -60.49 62.30
N GLN A 175 22.87 -60.11 63.56
CA GLN A 175 23.40 -58.87 64.14
C GLN A 175 24.93 -58.88 64.23
N LYS A 176 25.55 -60.03 64.54
CA LYS A 176 27.02 -60.18 64.54
C LYS A 176 27.61 -60.08 63.13
N ASP A 177 26.97 -60.72 62.14
CA ASP A 177 27.43 -60.68 60.75
C ASP A 177 27.23 -59.29 60.12
N PHE A 178 26.14 -58.61 60.48
CA PHE A 178 25.93 -57.21 60.15
C PHE A 178 27.04 -56.34 60.76
N GLN A 179 27.29 -56.40 62.07
CA GLN A 179 28.34 -55.59 62.70
C GLN A 179 29.75 -55.86 62.14
N LYS A 180 30.04 -57.11 61.76
CA LYS A 180 31.33 -57.48 61.16
C LYS A 180 31.53 -56.88 59.77
N ASN A 181 30.47 -56.86 58.94
CA ASN A 181 30.52 -56.33 57.57
C ASN A 181 30.29 -54.81 57.51
N TYR A 182 29.66 -54.21 58.52
CA TYR A 182 29.38 -52.77 58.63
C TYR A 182 30.49 -51.97 59.31
N GLY A 183 31.50 -52.65 59.89
CA GLY A 183 32.62 -52.05 60.60
C GLY A 183 33.66 -51.40 59.68
N GLU A 184 34.94 -51.72 59.88
CA GLU A 184 36.07 -50.94 59.32
C GLU A 184 36.09 -50.80 57.78
N GLU A 185 35.64 -51.81 57.03
CA GLU A 185 35.74 -51.77 55.56
C GLU A 185 34.80 -50.75 54.91
N TYR A 186 33.58 -50.60 55.44
CA TYR A 186 32.62 -49.62 54.93
C TYR A 186 33.03 -48.20 55.33
N GLN A 187 33.54 -48.01 56.56
CA GLN A 187 34.13 -46.74 56.99
C GLN A 187 35.28 -46.31 56.09
N LYS A 188 36.24 -47.19 55.78
CA LYS A 188 37.33 -46.90 54.84
C LYS A 188 36.85 -46.52 53.44
N LYS A 189 35.78 -47.16 52.94
CA LYS A 189 35.16 -46.81 51.64
C LYS A 189 34.48 -45.45 51.66
N MET A 190 33.80 -45.10 52.75
CA MET A 190 33.16 -43.80 52.93
C MET A 190 34.20 -42.67 53.11
N GLU A 191 35.29 -42.93 53.83
CA GLU A 191 36.41 -41.99 53.97
C GLU A 191 37.08 -41.73 52.60
N ALA A 192 37.39 -42.78 51.85
CA ALA A 192 37.94 -42.63 50.50
C ALA A 192 36.99 -41.91 49.53
N TRP A 193 35.68 -42.11 49.67
CA TRP A 193 34.68 -41.37 48.90
C TRP A 193 34.58 -39.90 49.34
N ALA A 194 34.64 -39.62 50.64
CA ALA A 194 34.62 -38.26 51.18
C ALA A 194 35.83 -37.44 50.72
N GLU A 195 37.03 -38.04 50.69
CA GLU A 195 38.25 -37.41 50.15
C GLU A 195 38.12 -37.11 48.65
N LYS A 196 37.60 -38.06 47.85
CA LYS A 196 37.33 -37.82 46.42
C LYS A 196 36.31 -36.70 46.19
N MET A 197 35.28 -36.62 47.03
CA MET A 197 34.29 -35.54 46.97
C MET A 197 34.87 -34.19 47.38
N LYS A 198 35.80 -34.16 48.35
CA LYS A 198 36.47 -32.93 48.77
C LYS A 198 37.34 -32.37 47.64
N ALA A 199 38.20 -33.19 47.04
CA ALA A 199 39.02 -32.80 45.90
C ALA A 199 38.18 -32.34 44.70
N LYS A 200 37.10 -33.05 44.37
CA LYS A 200 36.20 -32.68 43.26
C LYS A 200 35.42 -31.38 43.54
N ARG A 201 35.07 -31.10 44.80
CA ARG A 201 34.44 -29.82 45.19
C ARG A 201 35.40 -28.64 45.08
N GLU A 202 36.65 -28.79 45.49
CA GLU A 202 37.65 -27.71 45.39
C GLU A 202 37.88 -27.30 43.92
N VAL A 203 38.03 -28.27 43.01
CA VAL A 203 38.15 -28.01 41.56
C VAL A 203 36.89 -27.36 40.97
N MET A 204 35.70 -27.78 41.44
CA MET A 204 34.43 -27.18 41.00
C MET A 204 34.27 -25.73 41.50
N GLU A 205 34.68 -25.45 42.73
CA GLU A 205 34.61 -24.11 43.30
C GLU A 205 35.56 -23.14 42.61
N GLU A 206 36.77 -23.57 42.26
CA GLU A 206 37.74 -22.77 41.51
C GLU A 206 37.22 -22.45 40.10
N LYS A 207 36.75 -23.47 39.35
CA LYS A 207 36.12 -23.26 38.03
C LYS A 207 34.88 -22.37 38.08
N ARG A 208 34.08 -22.48 39.15
CA ARG A 208 32.91 -21.62 39.33
C ARG A 208 33.32 -20.17 39.58
N ARG A 209 34.42 -19.93 40.32
CA ARG A 209 34.97 -18.58 40.55
C ARG A 209 35.48 -17.95 39.26
N GLU A 210 36.28 -18.67 38.48
CA GLU A 210 36.77 -18.18 37.18
C GLU A 210 35.61 -17.83 36.23
N MET A 211 34.58 -18.68 36.19
CA MET A 211 33.38 -18.43 35.37
C MET A 211 32.59 -17.22 35.86
N THR A 212 32.45 -17.03 37.18
CA THR A 212 31.78 -15.83 37.72
C THR A 212 32.54 -14.55 37.40
N GLU A 213 33.88 -14.55 37.51
CA GLU A 213 34.70 -13.39 37.16
C GLU A 213 34.66 -13.08 35.65
N ALA A 214 34.70 -14.12 34.79
CA ALA A 214 34.55 -13.95 33.35
C ALA A 214 33.17 -13.38 32.98
N ARG A 215 32.11 -13.83 33.67
CA ARG A 215 30.73 -13.38 33.45
C ARG A 215 30.50 -11.96 33.95
N GLU A 216 31.17 -11.55 35.03
CA GLU A 216 31.15 -10.17 35.51
C GLU A 216 31.86 -9.22 34.54
N LYS A 217 33.07 -9.57 34.07
CA LYS A 217 33.78 -8.77 33.05
C LYS A 217 33.01 -8.63 31.74
N ALA A 218 32.39 -9.70 31.27
CA ALA A 218 31.54 -9.67 30.08
C ALA A 218 30.31 -8.76 30.27
N ARG A 219 29.75 -8.72 31.49
CA ARG A 219 28.62 -7.86 31.84
C ARG A 219 29.02 -6.39 31.93
N GLU A 220 30.21 -6.08 32.45
CA GLU A 220 30.75 -4.71 32.47
C GLU A 220 30.97 -4.18 31.05
N GLN A 221 31.64 -4.95 30.18
CA GLN A 221 31.84 -4.59 28.77
C GLN A 221 30.51 -4.39 28.03
N MET A 222 29.50 -5.22 28.32
CA MET A 222 28.17 -5.07 27.74
C MET A 222 27.44 -3.82 28.24
N ASN A 223 27.66 -3.43 29.51
CA ASN A 223 27.08 -2.21 30.07
C ASN A 223 27.74 -0.95 29.49
N GLU A 224 29.07 -0.92 29.35
CA GLU A 224 29.79 0.19 28.71
C GLU A 224 29.40 0.36 27.25
N ALA A 225 29.33 -0.73 26.47
CA ALA A 225 28.88 -0.69 25.08
C ALA A 225 27.44 -0.18 24.96
N ARG A 226 26.55 -0.56 25.90
CA ARG A 226 25.18 -0.03 25.98
C ARG A 226 25.13 1.44 26.36
N GLU A 227 26.05 1.93 27.18
CA GLU A 227 26.12 3.35 27.54
C GLU A 227 26.58 4.21 26.37
N GLN A 228 27.66 3.83 25.69
CA GLN A 228 28.12 4.50 24.48
C GLN A 228 27.02 4.53 23.39
N GLN A 229 26.27 3.44 23.25
CA GLN A 229 25.15 3.39 22.29
C GLN A 229 23.98 4.27 22.72
N ARG A 230 23.71 4.41 24.02
CA ARG A 230 22.70 5.34 24.55
C ARG A 230 23.10 6.80 24.31
N GLU A 231 24.37 7.15 24.49
CA GLU A 231 24.88 8.50 24.21
C GLU A 231 24.77 8.86 22.73
N ILE A 232 25.20 7.97 21.83
CA ILE A 232 25.05 8.14 20.37
C ILE A 232 23.57 8.30 19.99
N GLN A 233 22.68 7.53 20.63
CA GLN A 233 21.23 7.63 20.40
C GLN A 233 20.64 8.94 20.93
N GLN A 234 21.14 9.45 22.06
CA GLN A 234 20.71 10.74 22.61
C GLN A 234 21.16 11.90 21.73
N GLU A 235 22.41 11.92 21.29
CA GLU A 235 22.94 12.96 20.39
C GLU A 235 22.21 12.97 19.04
N ALA A 236 21.92 11.79 18.47
CA ALA A 236 21.13 11.67 17.24
C ALA A 236 19.68 12.17 17.41
N ARG A 237 19.07 11.89 18.58
CA ARG A 237 17.72 12.39 18.90
C ARG A 237 17.69 13.90 19.13
N GLU A 238 18.73 14.48 19.73
CA GLU A 238 18.84 15.93 19.92
C GLU A 238 18.98 16.64 18.57
N LYS A 239 19.88 16.17 17.69
CA LYS A 239 19.99 16.71 16.32
C LYS A 239 18.69 16.61 15.52
N GLN A 240 17.92 15.53 15.70
CA GLN A 240 16.58 15.43 15.11
C GLN A 240 15.57 16.41 15.72
N ARG A 241 15.61 16.63 17.04
CA ARG A 241 14.71 17.59 17.68
C ARG A 241 15.00 19.01 17.21
N GLU A 242 16.26 19.39 17.08
CA GLU A 242 16.65 20.70 16.53
C GLU A 242 16.18 20.86 15.08
N ALA A 243 16.41 19.88 14.20
CA ALA A 243 15.92 19.90 12.83
C ALA A 243 14.37 19.94 12.76
N MET A 244 13.69 19.28 13.70
CA MET A 244 12.22 19.30 13.80
C MET A 244 11.71 20.65 14.32
N GLU A 245 12.42 21.30 15.25
CA GLU A 245 12.11 22.62 15.78
C GLU A 245 12.28 23.68 14.67
N GLU A 246 13.37 23.64 13.90
CA GLU A 246 13.58 24.49 12.72
C GLU A 246 12.47 24.30 11.67
N ARG A 247 12.12 23.05 11.36
CA ARG A 247 10.98 22.71 10.49
C ARG A 247 9.67 23.26 11.07
N ARG A 248 9.49 23.24 12.39
CA ARG A 248 8.29 23.72 13.07
C ARG A 248 8.20 25.23 13.04
N VAL A 249 9.32 25.97 13.10
CA VAL A 249 9.36 27.43 12.93
C VAL A 249 9.02 27.82 11.49
N ILE A 250 9.59 27.11 10.49
CA ILE A 250 9.26 27.31 9.07
C ILE A 250 7.77 26.99 8.81
N MET A 251 7.26 25.89 9.37
CA MET A 251 5.83 25.54 9.29
C MET A 251 4.94 26.51 10.07
N ALA A 252 5.40 27.09 11.18
CA ALA A 252 4.64 28.08 11.96
C ALA A 252 4.53 29.41 11.19
N GLN A 253 5.59 29.83 10.50
CA GLN A 253 5.54 30.94 9.55
C GLN A 253 4.58 30.66 8.39
N GLN A 254 4.49 29.41 7.90
CA GLN A 254 3.50 29.01 6.89
C GLN A 254 2.06 28.86 7.47
N ARG A 255 1.91 28.51 8.75
CA ARG A 255 0.60 28.35 9.43
C ARG A 255 -0.12 29.66 9.76
N GLY A 256 0.57 30.81 9.73
CA GLY A 256 -0.07 32.13 9.70
C GLY A 256 -1.02 32.32 8.51
N GLN A 257 -0.97 31.41 7.53
CA GLN A 257 -1.86 31.34 6.37
C GLN A 257 -2.66 30.01 6.30
N SER A 258 -3.08 29.46 7.45
CA SER A 258 -3.83 28.20 7.50
C SER A 258 -5.10 28.26 6.63
N ARG A 259 -5.07 27.53 5.51
CA ARG A 259 -6.20 27.31 4.59
C ARG A 259 -6.65 25.86 4.73
N ILE A 260 -7.80 25.61 5.35
CA ILE A 260 -8.45 24.29 5.29
C ILE A 260 -9.14 24.19 3.94
N ILE A 261 -8.84 23.15 3.16
CA ILE A 261 -9.48 22.87 1.86
C ILE A 261 -10.58 21.84 2.09
N LEU A 262 -11.84 22.23 1.93
CA LEU A 262 -12.96 21.31 1.80
C LEU A 262 -13.49 21.41 0.37
N ARG A 263 -13.50 20.30 -0.37
CA ARG A 263 -14.08 20.25 -1.71
C ARG A 263 -15.55 19.87 -1.59
N ASP A 264 -16.45 20.69 -2.12
CA ASP A 264 -17.86 20.37 -2.26
C ASP A 264 -18.02 19.48 -3.50
N SER A 265 -18.26 18.18 -3.28
CA SER A 265 -18.33 17.17 -4.35
C SER A 265 -19.45 17.42 -5.35
N ASP A 266 -20.54 18.09 -4.94
CA ASP A 266 -21.71 18.28 -5.79
C ASP A 266 -21.55 19.47 -6.74
N ARG A 267 -20.68 20.43 -6.42
CA ARG A 267 -20.50 21.68 -7.18
C ARG A 267 -19.13 21.83 -7.85
N GLY A 268 -18.13 21.04 -7.43
CA GLY A 268 -16.75 21.14 -7.91
C GLY A 268 -15.98 22.33 -7.33
N ASP A 269 -16.57 23.02 -6.35
CA ASP A 269 -15.97 24.18 -5.69
C ASP A 269 -14.98 23.72 -4.62
N ASN A 270 -13.75 24.23 -4.65
CA ASN A 270 -12.82 24.06 -3.54
C ASN A 270 -13.01 25.24 -2.57
N ILE A 271 -13.46 24.95 -1.35
CA ILE A 271 -13.72 25.95 -0.31
C ILE A 271 -12.50 26.03 0.61
N TYR A 272 -11.92 27.21 0.70
CA TYR A 272 -10.79 27.53 1.57
C TYR A 272 -11.28 28.39 2.73
N TYR A 273 -11.07 27.91 3.95
CA TYR A 273 -11.35 28.70 5.15
C TYR A 273 -10.12 29.53 5.50
N ARG A 274 -10.30 30.84 5.60
CA ARG A 274 -9.30 31.76 6.17
C ARG A 274 -9.90 32.38 7.43
N SER A 275 -9.22 32.27 8.56
CA SER A 275 -9.52 33.07 9.74
C SER A 275 -8.67 34.33 9.67
N SER A 276 -9.31 35.47 9.40
CA SER A 276 -8.67 36.79 9.49
C SER A 276 -9.47 37.63 10.48
N HIS A 277 -8.80 38.19 11.48
CA HIS A 277 -9.40 39.12 12.47
C HIS A 277 -10.69 38.59 13.14
N GLY A 278 -10.75 37.29 13.47
CA GLY A 278 -11.90 36.69 14.16
C GLY A 278 -13.15 36.52 13.29
N LYS A 279 -13.07 36.77 11.97
CA LYS A 279 -14.11 36.41 11.00
C LYS A 279 -13.66 35.21 10.18
N ASN A 280 -14.56 34.24 10.04
CA ASN A 280 -14.38 33.10 9.14
C ASN A 280 -14.85 33.53 7.75
N GLU A 281 -13.92 33.66 6.82
CA GLU A 281 -14.21 33.97 5.42
C GLU A 281 -13.97 32.71 4.59
N ASN A 282 -14.97 32.37 3.76
CA ASN A 282 -14.93 31.21 2.88
C ASN A 282 -14.57 31.69 1.48
N ILE A 283 -13.41 31.27 0.99
CA ILE A 283 -12.97 31.54 -0.38
C ILE A 283 -13.34 30.32 -1.22
N LYS A 284 -14.09 30.50 -2.30
CA LYS A 284 -14.36 29.41 -3.24
C LYS A 284 -13.47 29.57 -4.45
N ILE A 285 -12.78 28.50 -4.85
CA ILE A 285 -11.95 28.48 -6.05
C ILE A 285 -12.35 27.31 -6.91
N ARG A 286 -12.69 27.61 -8.16
CA ARG A 286 -13.03 26.63 -9.18
C ARG A 286 -12.05 26.73 -10.34
N LYS A 287 -11.45 25.60 -10.71
CA LYS A 287 -10.57 25.50 -11.89
C LYS A 287 -11.24 24.56 -12.88
N THR A 288 -11.50 25.04 -14.10
CA THR A 288 -12.08 24.25 -15.17
C THR A 288 -11.15 24.27 -16.38
N ILE A 289 -10.81 23.10 -16.92
CA ILE A 289 -9.93 22.96 -18.08
C ILE A 289 -10.69 22.21 -19.17
N LYS A 290 -10.96 22.87 -20.29
CA LYS A 290 -11.56 22.26 -21.47
C LYS A 290 -10.49 22.02 -22.52
N ILE A 291 -10.40 20.81 -23.01
CA ILE A 291 -9.41 20.41 -24.01
C ILE A 291 -10.11 19.80 -25.22
N LYS A 292 -9.81 20.33 -26.41
CA LYS A 292 -10.18 19.73 -27.69
C LYS A 292 -8.93 19.22 -28.39
N MET A 293 -8.94 17.95 -28.82
CA MET A 293 -7.78 17.32 -29.46
C MET A 293 -8.17 16.32 -30.55
N PRO A 294 -7.31 16.01 -31.53
CA PRO A 294 -7.57 14.92 -32.46
C PRO A 294 -7.47 13.56 -31.77
N LYS A 295 -8.18 12.55 -32.31
CA LYS A 295 -8.17 11.16 -31.79
C LYS A 295 -6.77 10.51 -31.80
N SER A 296 -5.84 11.04 -32.61
CA SER A 296 -4.46 10.56 -32.70
C SER A 296 -3.58 10.99 -31.53
N VAL A 297 -4.02 11.93 -30.68
CA VAL A 297 -3.24 12.38 -29.53
C VAL A 297 -3.33 11.35 -28.40
N ARG A 298 -2.18 10.98 -27.84
CA ARG A 298 -2.11 10.13 -26.66
C ARG A 298 -2.20 10.97 -25.39
N LEU A 299 -3.02 10.51 -24.47
CA LEU A 299 -3.30 11.22 -23.23
C LEU A 299 -2.49 10.63 -22.09
N LYS A 300 -1.69 11.46 -21.42
CA LYS A 300 -1.01 11.14 -20.18
C LYS A 300 -1.49 12.12 -19.11
N MET A 301 -2.13 11.64 -18.06
CA MET A 301 -2.68 12.52 -17.02
C MET A 301 -2.31 12.08 -15.62
N ASN A 302 -2.03 13.07 -14.78
CA ASN A 302 -1.92 12.96 -13.34
C ASN A 302 -2.86 13.99 -12.74
N VAL A 303 -3.98 13.52 -12.20
CA VAL A 303 -5.06 14.37 -11.69
C VAL A 303 -5.31 14.05 -10.23
N ARG A 304 -5.28 15.08 -9.40
CA ARG A 304 -5.57 14.97 -7.96
C ARG A 304 -6.70 15.91 -7.56
N HIS A 305 -7.70 15.42 -6.84
CA HIS A 305 -8.85 16.21 -6.40
C HIS A 305 -9.55 16.91 -7.59
N GLY A 306 -10.44 16.22 -8.29
CA GLY A 306 -10.99 16.75 -9.53
C GLY A 306 -12.10 15.88 -10.10
N GLU A 307 -12.63 16.30 -11.24
CA GLU A 307 -13.45 15.46 -12.08
C GLU A 307 -12.87 15.45 -13.49
N VAL A 308 -12.76 14.27 -14.10
CA VAL A 308 -12.29 14.08 -15.47
C VAL A 308 -13.42 13.52 -16.30
N LYS A 309 -13.89 14.30 -17.28
CA LYS A 309 -14.90 13.92 -18.26
C LYS A 309 -14.25 13.64 -19.61
N LEU A 310 -14.32 12.39 -20.07
CA LEU A 310 -13.87 11.94 -21.39
C LEU A 310 -15.08 11.66 -22.28
N THR A 311 -15.43 12.63 -23.14
CA THR A 311 -16.61 12.52 -24.02
C THR A 311 -16.28 11.96 -25.41
N GLY A 312 -15.00 11.95 -25.80
CA GLY A 312 -14.54 11.45 -27.10
C GLY A 312 -13.76 10.15 -27.01
N ASP A 313 -13.63 9.46 -28.15
CA ASP A 313 -12.85 8.23 -28.24
C ASP A 313 -11.36 8.55 -28.15
N THR A 314 -10.75 8.13 -27.04
CA THR A 314 -9.32 8.23 -26.82
C THR A 314 -8.72 6.84 -26.74
N LYS A 315 -7.53 6.66 -27.33
CA LYS A 315 -6.86 5.35 -27.36
C LYS A 315 -5.53 5.42 -26.62
N ASN A 316 -5.16 4.31 -25.99
CA ASN A 316 -3.84 4.11 -25.39
C ASN A 316 -3.47 5.21 -24.38
N MET A 317 -4.39 5.54 -23.47
CA MET A 317 -4.15 6.57 -22.45
C MET A 317 -3.38 6.03 -21.25
N SER A 318 -2.68 6.91 -20.54
CA SER A 318 -2.10 6.63 -19.23
C SER A 318 -2.65 7.64 -18.23
N ALA A 319 -3.34 7.17 -17.19
CA ALA A 319 -3.99 8.04 -16.22
C ALA A 319 -3.67 7.62 -14.78
N ASN A 320 -3.19 8.56 -13.97
CA ASN A 320 -3.05 8.44 -12.53
C ASN A 320 -4.05 9.40 -11.87
N LEU A 321 -5.04 8.85 -11.19
CA LEU A 321 -6.16 9.59 -10.61
C LEU A 321 -6.19 9.35 -9.11
N SER A 322 -6.10 10.43 -8.33
CA SER A 322 -6.14 10.38 -6.87
C SER A 322 -7.23 11.30 -6.35
N TYR A 323 -8.23 10.75 -5.67
CA TYR A 323 -9.41 11.51 -5.23
C TYR A 323 -10.09 12.28 -6.36
N ALA A 324 -10.12 11.72 -7.58
CA ALA A 324 -10.58 12.43 -8.76
C ALA A 324 -11.54 11.57 -9.60
N THR A 325 -12.82 11.93 -9.65
CA THR A 325 -13.85 11.14 -10.37
C THR A 325 -13.53 11.04 -11.86
N LEU A 326 -13.56 9.82 -12.41
CA LEU A 326 -13.47 9.58 -13.85
C LEU A 326 -14.86 9.27 -14.43
N LEU A 327 -15.30 10.06 -15.41
CA LEU A 327 -16.50 9.82 -16.21
C LEU A 327 -16.08 9.67 -17.67
N ALA A 328 -16.18 8.47 -18.22
CA ALA A 328 -15.76 8.20 -19.60
C ALA A 328 -16.88 7.54 -20.42
N THR A 329 -17.07 8.02 -21.65
CA THR A 329 -17.97 7.36 -22.60
C THR A 329 -17.31 6.11 -23.19
N THR A 330 -16.06 6.24 -23.66
CA THR A 330 -15.32 5.14 -24.29
C THR A 330 -13.88 5.13 -23.80
N ILE A 331 -13.37 3.95 -23.43
CA ILE A 331 -11.95 3.70 -23.13
C ILE A 331 -11.48 2.58 -24.04
N ASP A 332 -10.39 2.80 -24.77
CA ASP A 332 -9.91 1.87 -25.79
C ASP A 332 -8.39 1.82 -25.89
N GLY A 333 -7.88 0.71 -26.42
CA GLY A 333 -6.47 0.46 -26.74
C GLY A 333 -5.76 -0.39 -25.70
N ILE A 334 -5.11 -1.46 -26.18
CA ILE A 334 -4.30 -2.39 -25.39
C ILE A 334 -3.23 -1.76 -24.48
N LYS A 335 -2.74 -0.56 -24.80
CA LYS A 335 -1.75 0.16 -23.98
C LYS A 335 -2.39 1.10 -22.96
N THR A 336 -3.72 1.11 -22.87
CA THR A 336 -4.42 1.92 -21.88
C THR A 336 -4.19 1.38 -20.48
N ASN A 337 -3.74 2.25 -19.58
CA ASN A 337 -3.51 1.94 -18.19
C ASN A 337 -4.03 3.08 -17.30
N ILE A 338 -5.00 2.77 -16.45
CA ILE A 338 -5.64 3.71 -15.54
C ILE A 338 -5.42 3.22 -14.11
N MET A 339 -4.79 4.06 -13.29
CA MET A 339 -4.63 3.87 -11.86
C MET A 339 -5.56 4.85 -11.14
N ALA A 340 -6.55 4.31 -10.44
CA ALA A 340 -7.55 5.03 -9.67
C ALA A 340 -7.37 4.73 -8.19
N SER A 341 -6.97 5.74 -7.41
CA SER A 341 -6.83 5.64 -5.95
C SER A 341 -7.84 6.55 -5.27
N TYR A 342 -8.68 6.01 -4.39
CA TYR A 342 -9.78 6.73 -3.75
C TYR A 342 -10.66 7.47 -4.76
N THR A 343 -10.89 6.85 -5.92
CA THR A 343 -11.38 7.52 -7.12
C THR A 343 -12.56 6.74 -7.67
N PRO A 344 -13.77 7.32 -7.68
CA PRO A 344 -14.90 6.76 -8.40
C PRO A 344 -14.62 6.74 -9.91
N VAL A 345 -14.98 5.64 -10.57
CA VAL A 345 -14.80 5.46 -12.02
C VAL A 345 -16.12 5.02 -12.61
N ARG A 346 -16.62 5.75 -13.61
CA ARG A 346 -17.79 5.36 -14.40
C ARG A 346 -17.46 5.36 -15.87
N VAL A 347 -17.59 4.19 -16.49
CA VAL A 347 -17.26 3.98 -17.91
C VAL A 347 -18.43 3.34 -18.61
N GLN A 348 -18.90 3.93 -19.71
CA GLN A 348 -19.97 3.34 -20.51
C GLN A 348 -19.44 2.17 -21.36
N ASN A 349 -18.38 2.39 -22.14
CA ASN A 349 -17.79 1.35 -22.99
C ASN A 349 -16.30 1.20 -22.70
N TRP A 350 -15.92 0.08 -22.08
CA TRP A 350 -14.53 -0.30 -21.91
C TRP A 350 -14.16 -1.32 -22.98
N ASN A 351 -13.56 -0.90 -24.08
CA ASN A 351 -13.25 -1.80 -25.20
C ASN A 351 -12.04 -2.68 -24.87
N GLU A 352 -10.94 -2.06 -24.47
CA GLU A 352 -9.69 -2.74 -24.15
C GLU A 352 -8.83 -1.88 -23.22
N GLY A 353 -8.20 -2.51 -22.22
CA GLY A 353 -7.20 -1.83 -21.38
C GLY A 353 -7.03 -2.43 -19.99
N GLN A 354 -6.25 -1.74 -19.16
CA GLN A 354 -5.97 -2.10 -17.77
C GLN A 354 -6.52 -1.05 -16.80
N LEU A 355 -7.18 -1.51 -15.73
CA LEU A 355 -7.66 -0.70 -14.63
C LEU A 355 -7.07 -1.22 -13.32
N ARG A 356 -6.44 -0.34 -12.56
CA ARG A 356 -6.09 -0.57 -11.16
C ARG A 356 -6.95 0.34 -10.29
N ALA A 357 -7.69 -0.25 -9.36
CA ALA A 357 -8.56 0.46 -8.43
C ALA A 357 -8.14 0.16 -6.99
N ASP A 358 -7.61 1.16 -6.29
CA ASP A 358 -7.16 1.04 -4.91
C ASP A 358 -8.05 1.91 -4.01
N TYR A 359 -8.69 1.32 -3.01
CA TYR A 359 -9.53 1.99 -2.02
C TYR A 359 -10.66 2.86 -2.61
N SER A 360 -11.27 2.40 -3.71
CA SER A 360 -12.26 3.16 -4.47
C SER A 360 -13.65 2.56 -4.29
N GLU A 361 -14.58 3.35 -3.76
CA GLU A 361 -15.89 2.84 -3.35
C GLU A 361 -16.83 2.50 -4.51
N ASN A 362 -16.72 3.19 -5.66
CA ASN A 362 -17.68 3.08 -6.77
C ASN A 362 -16.95 2.99 -8.11
N ILE A 363 -16.71 1.76 -8.58
CA ILE A 363 -16.21 1.48 -9.92
C ILE A 363 -17.35 0.84 -10.74
N ASP A 364 -17.99 1.62 -11.61
CA ASP A 364 -19.11 1.20 -12.44
C ASP A 364 -18.67 1.09 -13.91
N LEU A 365 -18.59 -0.13 -14.43
CA LEU A 365 -18.27 -0.43 -15.82
C LEU A 365 -19.51 -1.01 -16.51
N LYS A 366 -20.08 -0.31 -17.50
CA LYS A 366 -21.32 -0.74 -18.15
C LYS A 366 -21.08 -1.89 -19.12
N GLU A 367 -20.43 -1.63 -20.25
CA GLU A 367 -20.07 -2.65 -21.23
C GLU A 367 -18.55 -2.82 -21.27
N VAL A 368 -18.08 -4.06 -21.13
CA VAL A 368 -16.64 -4.37 -21.04
C VAL A 368 -16.26 -5.40 -22.11
N GLY A 369 -15.35 -5.05 -23.01
CA GLY A 369 -14.77 -5.91 -24.03
C GLY A 369 -13.64 -6.78 -23.48
N VAL A 370 -12.44 -6.20 -23.37
CA VAL A 370 -11.23 -6.87 -22.85
C VAL A 370 -10.67 -6.07 -21.67
N LEU A 371 -10.64 -6.66 -20.48
CA LEU A 371 -10.23 -5.96 -19.26
C LEU A 371 -9.18 -6.73 -18.47
N THR A 372 -8.10 -6.06 -18.09
CA THR A 372 -7.27 -6.48 -16.96
C THR A 372 -7.57 -5.58 -15.77
N LEU A 373 -8.14 -6.15 -14.70
CA LEU A 373 -8.53 -5.42 -13.50
C LEU A 373 -7.70 -5.89 -12.31
N ASN A 374 -7.11 -4.95 -11.58
CA ASN A 374 -6.57 -5.19 -10.25
C ASN A 374 -7.27 -4.26 -9.25
N SER A 375 -7.96 -4.82 -8.28
CA SER A 375 -8.80 -4.09 -7.34
C SER A 375 -8.38 -4.44 -5.91
N ILE A 376 -8.06 -3.43 -5.10
CA ILE A 376 -7.74 -3.59 -3.68
C ILE A 376 -8.71 -2.73 -2.87
N SER A 377 -9.42 -3.34 -1.93
CA SER A 377 -10.37 -2.66 -1.03
C SER A 377 -11.34 -1.74 -1.79
N SER A 378 -11.85 -2.20 -2.93
CA SER A 378 -12.69 -1.42 -3.83
C SER A 378 -13.92 -2.21 -4.23
N ASN A 379 -15.04 -1.52 -4.48
CA ASN A 379 -16.25 -2.17 -4.99
C ASN A 379 -16.36 -1.94 -6.49
N VAL A 380 -16.47 -3.03 -7.23
CA VAL A 380 -16.49 -3.03 -8.69
C VAL A 380 -17.75 -3.69 -9.20
N THR A 381 -18.50 -2.96 -10.02
CA THR A 381 -19.67 -3.47 -10.73
C THR A 381 -19.39 -3.48 -12.23
N ILE A 382 -19.48 -4.64 -12.84
CA ILE A 382 -19.47 -4.85 -14.29
C ILE A 382 -20.88 -5.25 -14.71
N ASP A 383 -21.57 -4.39 -15.45
CA ASP A 383 -22.96 -4.68 -15.86
C ASP A 383 -23.00 -5.75 -16.95
N GLN A 384 -22.16 -5.63 -17.97
CA GLN A 384 -22.09 -6.58 -19.07
C GLN A 384 -20.66 -6.84 -19.54
N MET A 385 -20.25 -8.10 -19.44
CA MET A 385 -18.97 -8.59 -19.93
C MET A 385 -19.13 -9.18 -21.33
N LEU A 386 -18.49 -8.59 -22.34
CA LEU A 386 -18.67 -8.94 -23.75
C LEU A 386 -17.68 -10.00 -24.27
N ASN A 387 -16.41 -9.96 -23.86
CA ASN A 387 -15.40 -10.85 -24.44
C ASN A 387 -14.51 -11.55 -23.41
N SER A 388 -13.49 -10.88 -22.86
CA SER A 388 -12.54 -11.51 -21.94
C SER A 388 -12.11 -10.61 -20.80
N ALA A 389 -11.79 -11.21 -19.67
CA ALA A 389 -11.30 -10.46 -18.52
C ALA A 389 -10.32 -11.28 -17.69
N LEU A 390 -9.28 -10.60 -17.20
CA LEU A 390 -8.41 -11.06 -16.13
C LEU A 390 -8.65 -10.14 -14.94
N ILE A 391 -9.32 -10.64 -13.91
CA ILE A 391 -9.73 -9.85 -12.76
C ILE A 391 -9.03 -10.37 -11.51
N LYS A 392 -8.36 -9.48 -10.80
CA LYS A 392 -7.84 -9.72 -9.46
C LYS A 392 -8.53 -8.76 -8.52
N ASN A 393 -9.23 -9.28 -7.52
CA ASN A 393 -9.92 -8.51 -6.52
C ASN A 393 -9.50 -9.01 -5.13
N SER A 394 -8.97 -8.10 -4.32
CA SER A 394 -8.52 -8.37 -2.97
C SER A 394 -9.16 -7.38 -2.03
N PHE A 395 -10.01 -7.85 -1.12
CA PHE A 395 -10.84 -6.99 -0.26
C PHE A 395 -11.85 -6.12 -1.04
N GLY A 396 -13.11 -6.10 -0.60
CA GLY A 396 -14.22 -5.42 -1.27
C GLY A 396 -15.15 -6.37 -2.02
N VAL A 397 -16.04 -5.80 -2.84
CA VAL A 397 -17.08 -6.55 -3.56
C VAL A 397 -16.85 -6.47 -5.07
N LEU A 398 -16.90 -7.62 -5.74
CA LEU A 398 -16.94 -7.71 -7.20
C LEU A 398 -18.31 -8.23 -7.63
N THR A 399 -19.01 -7.46 -8.46
CA THR A 399 -20.30 -7.84 -9.05
C THR A 399 -20.19 -7.88 -10.57
N ILE A 400 -20.56 -9.01 -11.18
CA ILE A 400 -20.68 -9.17 -12.63
C ILE A 400 -22.13 -9.57 -12.93
N ASN A 401 -22.90 -8.63 -13.50
CA ASN A 401 -24.34 -8.78 -13.67
C ASN A 401 -24.73 -9.61 -14.88
N SER A 402 -23.92 -9.62 -15.95
CA SER A 402 -24.17 -10.43 -17.14
C SER A 402 -22.92 -10.68 -17.97
N VAL A 403 -22.93 -11.78 -18.74
CA VAL A 403 -21.87 -12.15 -19.68
C VAL A 403 -22.51 -12.44 -21.04
N ALA A 404 -21.94 -11.87 -22.09
CA ALA A 404 -22.41 -12.06 -23.46
C ALA A 404 -22.18 -13.50 -23.94
N PRO A 405 -23.05 -14.04 -24.82
CA PRO A 405 -22.95 -15.43 -25.28
C PRO A 405 -21.66 -15.79 -26.03
N ASN A 406 -20.96 -14.79 -26.56
CA ASN A 406 -19.76 -14.94 -27.39
C ASN A 406 -18.46 -14.62 -26.65
N PHE A 407 -18.49 -14.60 -25.31
CA PHE A 407 -17.29 -14.45 -24.50
C PHE A 407 -16.28 -15.58 -24.77
N THR A 408 -15.00 -15.31 -24.53
CA THR A 408 -13.90 -16.27 -24.76
C THR A 408 -13.33 -16.80 -23.46
N LYS A 409 -12.86 -15.91 -22.58
CA LYS A 409 -12.23 -16.33 -21.32
C LYS A 409 -12.41 -15.32 -20.19
N LEU A 410 -12.87 -15.81 -19.04
CA LEU A 410 -12.93 -15.04 -17.80
C LEU A 410 -12.05 -15.72 -16.75
N ASP A 411 -11.02 -15.04 -16.30
CA ASP A 411 -10.09 -15.52 -15.26
C ASP A 411 -10.18 -14.59 -14.06
N ILE A 412 -10.82 -15.07 -12.99
CA ILE A 412 -11.22 -14.27 -11.84
C ILE A 412 -10.50 -14.80 -10.61
N PHE A 413 -9.74 -13.94 -9.95
CA PHE A 413 -9.05 -14.19 -8.69
C PHE A 413 -9.66 -13.31 -7.61
N VAL A 414 -10.20 -13.94 -6.58
CA VAL A 414 -10.82 -13.27 -5.43
C VAL A 414 -10.13 -13.71 -4.14
N GLU A 415 -9.73 -12.74 -3.32
CA GLU A 415 -9.04 -13.00 -2.06
C GLU A 415 -9.54 -12.08 -0.95
N ASN A 416 -9.97 -12.66 0.18
CA ASN A 416 -10.60 -11.94 1.28
C ASN A 416 -11.73 -10.99 0.82
N SER A 417 -12.52 -11.42 -0.17
CA SER A 417 -13.51 -10.57 -0.84
C SER A 417 -14.82 -11.31 -1.12
N GLU A 418 -15.80 -10.56 -1.62
CA GLU A 418 -17.10 -11.08 -2.05
C GLU A 418 -17.22 -11.03 -3.58
N LEU A 419 -17.73 -12.12 -4.17
CA LEU A 419 -18.05 -12.20 -5.59
C LEU A 419 -19.54 -12.53 -5.78
N ASP A 420 -20.24 -11.65 -6.47
CA ASP A 420 -21.58 -11.89 -7.00
C ASP A 420 -21.50 -11.99 -8.53
N PHE A 421 -21.65 -13.21 -9.06
CA PHE A 421 -21.43 -13.48 -10.48
C PHE A 421 -22.62 -14.20 -11.10
N SER A 422 -23.29 -13.50 -12.02
CA SER A 422 -24.34 -14.07 -12.87
C SER A 422 -23.73 -14.77 -14.08
N LEU A 423 -23.93 -16.08 -14.17
CA LEU A 423 -23.32 -16.90 -15.21
C LEU A 423 -24.01 -16.69 -16.58
N PRO A 424 -23.27 -16.83 -17.70
CA PRO A 424 -23.85 -16.73 -19.03
C PRO A 424 -24.88 -17.83 -19.28
N GLN A 425 -25.87 -17.56 -20.13
CA GLN A 425 -26.86 -18.57 -20.54
C GLN A 425 -26.35 -19.49 -21.66
N SER A 426 -25.22 -19.16 -22.30
CA SER A 426 -24.60 -19.95 -23.36
C SER A 426 -23.82 -21.14 -22.80
N ALA A 427 -23.44 -22.11 -23.65
CA ALA A 427 -22.55 -23.18 -23.23
C ALA A 427 -21.14 -22.65 -22.85
N PHE A 428 -20.56 -23.19 -21.77
CA PHE A 428 -19.22 -22.87 -21.29
C PHE A 428 -18.64 -23.98 -20.38
N ASP A 429 -17.32 -24.00 -20.28
CA ASP A 429 -16.57 -24.78 -19.29
C ASP A 429 -16.23 -23.91 -18.07
N ILE A 430 -16.26 -24.52 -16.89
CA ILE A 430 -15.95 -23.83 -15.63
C ILE A 430 -15.01 -24.63 -14.74
N GLN A 431 -14.04 -23.92 -14.17
CA GLN A 431 -13.09 -24.42 -13.18
C GLN A 431 -13.10 -23.51 -11.97
N ILE A 432 -13.30 -24.09 -10.78
CA ILE A 432 -13.34 -23.34 -9.52
C ILE A 432 -12.30 -23.94 -8.56
N ASN A 433 -11.31 -23.13 -8.24
CA ASN A 433 -10.26 -23.42 -7.27
C ASN A 433 -10.57 -22.64 -5.99
N SER A 434 -11.08 -23.32 -4.97
CA SER A 434 -11.45 -22.68 -3.71
C SER A 434 -10.55 -23.13 -2.57
N THR A 435 -9.99 -22.18 -1.83
CA THR A 435 -9.27 -22.40 -0.57
C THR A 435 -9.97 -21.64 0.55
N ALA A 436 -10.48 -22.36 1.55
CA ALA A 436 -11.19 -21.83 2.71
C ALA A 436 -12.25 -20.76 2.37
N SER A 437 -12.91 -20.93 1.21
CA SER A 437 -13.92 -20.00 0.67
C SER A 437 -15.27 -20.69 0.61
N ASN A 438 -16.34 -19.93 0.78
CA ASN A 438 -17.70 -20.42 0.62
C ASN A 438 -18.14 -20.24 -0.84
N VAL A 439 -18.61 -21.30 -1.48
CA VAL A 439 -19.07 -21.24 -2.88
C VAL A 439 -20.50 -21.75 -2.95
N LYS A 440 -21.41 -20.90 -3.42
CA LYS A 440 -22.82 -21.25 -3.65
C LYS A 440 -23.08 -21.39 -5.15
N PRO A 441 -22.93 -22.59 -5.73
CA PRO A 441 -23.22 -22.82 -7.14
C PRO A 441 -24.74 -22.95 -7.41
N PRO A 442 -25.23 -22.57 -8.60
CA PRO A 442 -26.62 -22.80 -8.97
C PRO A 442 -26.89 -24.27 -9.28
N ALA A 443 -28.11 -24.74 -9.02
CA ALA A 443 -28.51 -26.15 -9.20
C ALA A 443 -28.39 -26.67 -10.64
N LYS A 444 -28.35 -25.78 -11.64
CA LYS A 444 -28.26 -26.11 -13.06
C LYS A 444 -26.83 -26.40 -13.55
N LEU A 445 -25.81 -26.20 -12.71
CA LEU A 445 -24.41 -26.41 -13.09
C LEU A 445 -23.99 -27.87 -12.88
N THR A 446 -23.38 -28.48 -13.90
CA THR A 446 -22.84 -29.84 -13.76
C THR A 446 -21.41 -29.77 -13.25
N LEU A 447 -21.21 -29.89 -11.92
CA LEU A 447 -19.91 -29.81 -11.28
C LEU A 447 -19.45 -31.17 -10.74
N LYS A 448 -18.20 -31.55 -11.03
CA LYS A 448 -17.49 -32.64 -10.37
C LYS A 448 -16.46 -32.07 -9.41
N LYS A 449 -16.59 -32.38 -8.12
CA LYS A 449 -15.58 -32.06 -7.12
C LYS A 449 -14.43 -33.07 -7.22
N THR A 450 -13.19 -32.57 -7.25
CA THR A 450 -11.97 -33.38 -7.17
C THR A 450 -11.15 -32.88 -5.97
N GLY A 451 -10.55 -33.79 -5.22
CA GLY A 451 -9.78 -33.46 -4.00
C GLY A 451 -10.56 -33.66 -2.71
N ASP A 452 -9.87 -34.22 -1.71
CA ASP A 452 -10.43 -34.74 -0.45
C ASP A 452 -10.09 -33.86 0.77
N ASP A 453 -9.55 -32.65 0.53
CA ASP A 453 -9.19 -31.72 1.60
C ASP A 453 -10.42 -30.92 2.07
N LYS A 454 -10.57 -30.80 3.40
CA LYS A 454 -11.64 -30.00 4.02
C LYS A 454 -11.44 -28.50 3.80
N LYS A 455 -10.20 -28.05 3.54
CA LYS A 455 -9.86 -26.63 3.36
C LYS A 455 -9.72 -26.20 1.90
N SER A 456 -9.53 -27.12 0.96
CA SER A 456 -9.36 -26.80 -0.45
C SER A 456 -10.26 -27.67 -1.31
N ALA A 457 -11.02 -27.06 -2.21
CA ALA A 457 -11.91 -27.76 -3.12
C ALA A 457 -11.63 -27.33 -4.55
N TYR A 458 -11.47 -28.32 -5.43
CA TYR A 458 -11.39 -28.13 -6.86
C TYR A 458 -12.70 -28.61 -7.49
N TYR A 459 -13.36 -27.75 -8.26
CA TYR A 459 -14.53 -28.12 -9.04
C TYR A 459 -14.22 -27.94 -10.52
N LYS A 460 -14.58 -28.93 -11.33
CA LYS A 460 -14.55 -28.82 -12.79
C LYS A 460 -15.88 -29.27 -13.36
N GLY A 461 -16.37 -28.52 -14.34
CA GLY A 461 -17.68 -28.77 -14.89
C GLY A 461 -17.97 -27.92 -16.11
N TYR A 462 -19.24 -27.88 -16.48
CA TYR A 462 -19.73 -27.14 -17.63
C TYR A 462 -21.21 -26.76 -17.45
N HIS A 463 -21.67 -25.87 -18.32
CA HIS A 463 -23.08 -25.54 -18.49
C HIS A 463 -23.50 -25.86 -19.94
N LEU A 464 -24.63 -26.57 -20.10
CA LEU A 464 -25.16 -27.10 -21.36
C LEU A 464 -24.25 -28.14 -22.05
N GLU A 465 -23.10 -27.71 -22.56
CA GLU A 465 -22.10 -28.54 -23.26
C GLU A 465 -20.70 -28.22 -22.72
N GLY A 466 -19.82 -29.22 -22.71
CA GLY A 466 -18.41 -29.05 -22.31
C GLY A 466 -17.46 -29.08 -23.50
N ASN A 467 -16.20 -28.75 -23.27
CA ASN A 467 -15.15 -28.61 -24.29
C ASN A 467 -15.50 -27.56 -25.35
N THR A 468 -15.95 -26.42 -24.86
CA THR A 468 -16.24 -25.20 -25.61
C THR A 468 -14.99 -24.34 -25.72
N GLU A 469 -15.01 -23.32 -26.59
CA GLU A 469 -13.98 -22.27 -26.62
C GLU A 469 -14.21 -21.19 -25.55
N ARG A 470 -15.09 -21.44 -24.57
CA ARG A 470 -15.55 -20.47 -23.57
C ARG A 470 -15.24 -20.95 -22.17
N ASP A 471 -14.23 -20.34 -21.57
CA ASP A 471 -13.69 -20.76 -20.28
C ASP A 471 -13.98 -19.76 -19.18
N ILE A 472 -14.49 -20.24 -18.05
CA ILE A 472 -14.58 -19.50 -16.78
C ILE A 472 -13.65 -20.17 -15.77
N ILE A 473 -12.64 -19.44 -15.32
CA ILE A 473 -11.71 -19.88 -14.28
C ILE A 473 -11.90 -18.97 -13.07
N LEU A 474 -12.24 -19.57 -11.93
CA LEU A 474 -12.45 -18.87 -10.68
C LEU A 474 -11.48 -19.39 -9.63
N ASN A 475 -10.65 -18.51 -9.11
CA ASN A 475 -9.70 -18.78 -8.04
C ASN A 475 -10.10 -17.99 -6.80
N SER A 476 -10.39 -18.65 -5.70
CA SER A 476 -10.86 -17.99 -4.48
C SER A 476 -10.08 -18.39 -3.23
N LYS A 477 -9.75 -17.42 -2.41
CA LYS A 477 -9.10 -17.62 -1.10
C LYS A 477 -9.80 -16.82 -0.02
N TYR A 478 -10.25 -17.49 1.04
CA TYR A 478 -10.92 -16.84 2.18
C TYR A 478 -12.06 -15.88 1.77
N SER A 479 -12.83 -16.26 0.76
CA SER A 479 -13.81 -15.39 0.09
C SER A 479 -15.22 -16.00 0.10
N ASP A 480 -16.23 -15.17 -0.11
CA ASP A 480 -17.62 -15.59 -0.30
C ASP A 480 -18.01 -15.43 -1.78
N ILE A 481 -18.43 -16.52 -2.41
CA ILE A 481 -18.81 -16.55 -3.83
C ILE A 481 -20.27 -16.97 -3.97
N VAL A 482 -21.03 -16.12 -4.66
CA VAL A 482 -22.40 -16.39 -5.09
C VAL A 482 -22.42 -16.47 -6.61
N LEU A 483 -22.70 -17.66 -7.13
CA LEU A 483 -22.92 -17.88 -8.57
C LEU A 483 -24.42 -17.99 -8.83
N LYS A 484 -24.94 -17.25 -9.80
CA LYS A 484 -26.37 -17.19 -10.13
C LYS A 484 -26.69 -17.70 -11.52
#